data_AF-A0A947AF25-F1
#
_entry.id   AF-A0A947AF25-F1
#
_cell.length_a   1.000
_cell.length_b   1.000
_cell.length_c   1.000
_cell.angle_alpha   90.00
_cell.angle_beta   90.00
_cell.angle_gamma   90.00
#
_symmetry.space_group_name_H-M   'P 1'
#
loop_
_entity.id
_entity.type
_entity.pdbx_description
1 polymer ?
#
loop_
_entity_poly.entity_id
_entity_poly.type
_entity_poly.pdbx_seq_one_letter_code
_entity_poly.pdbx_strand_id
1 'polypeptide(L)'
;MKKTLLLSVVASTMIMAGGDIAPVEPVVEAPVAEAAGWEFGGNAVAYYQTVEADALDGSDLFDSESSFGNTGVQLRATNADVFAGIGAGVEVNGLAELPFIADMYAQNPSSDLDSSGGWISQAYLTYGFGNTSIKVGRQTLPKALSPFAYSENWNVFANTFDAALVVNTDITDTALVYGFVKSANYNSQLGTP
;
A
#
# COMPACT_ATOMS: atom_id res chain seq x y z
N MET A 1 -19.98 24.18 22.52
CA MET A 1 -21.00 24.46 21.48
C MET A 1 -20.94 23.33 20.47
N LYS A 2 -21.98 22.46 20.42
CA LYS A 2 -22.03 21.27 19.56
C LYS A 2 -22.73 21.66 18.25
N LYS A 3 -22.10 21.43 17.09
CA LYS A 3 -22.71 21.61 15.77
C LYS A 3 -22.99 20.24 15.17
N THR A 4 -24.27 19.87 15.10
CA THR A 4 -24.76 18.68 14.40
C THR A 4 -25.36 19.17 13.09
N LEU A 5 -24.83 18.72 11.94
CA LEU A 5 -25.38 19.02 10.63
C LEU A 5 -26.29 17.85 10.19
N LEU A 6 -27.54 18.17 9.85
CA LEU A 6 -28.56 17.25 9.32
C LEU A 6 -28.19 16.77 7.92
N LEU A 7 -28.34 15.46 7.67
CA LEU A 7 -28.33 14.86 6.34
C LEU A 7 -29.74 14.94 5.74
N SER A 8 -29.87 15.57 4.57
CA SER A 8 -31.14 15.77 3.87
C SER A 8 -31.58 14.51 3.13
N VAL A 9 -32.69 13.91 3.58
CA VAL A 9 -33.47 12.93 2.82
C VAL A 9 -34.36 13.69 1.85
N VAL A 10 -34.13 13.56 0.54
CA VAL A 10 -35.09 14.02 -0.47
C VAL A 10 -36.14 12.94 -0.65
N ALA A 11 -37.35 13.30 -0.26
CA ALA A 11 -38.55 12.50 -0.37
C ALA A 11 -39.14 12.53 -1.80
N SER A 12 -39.71 11.39 -2.17
CA SER A 12 -40.98 11.24 -2.90
C SER A 12 -41.09 11.68 -4.35
N THR A 13 -41.45 10.71 -5.20
CA THR A 13 -42.69 10.80 -5.98
C THR A 13 -43.42 9.46 -5.99
N MET A 14 -44.49 9.36 -5.19
CA MET A 14 -45.57 8.40 -5.41
C MET A 14 -46.52 8.96 -6.46
N ILE A 15 -46.88 8.16 -7.47
CA ILE A 15 -48.11 8.31 -8.24
C ILE A 15 -48.78 6.94 -8.30
N MET A 16 -50.01 6.88 -7.78
CA MET A 16 -50.90 5.72 -7.72
C MET A 16 -51.76 5.65 -8.98
N ALA A 17 -51.98 4.45 -9.56
CA ALA A 17 -53.21 4.12 -10.31
C ALA A 17 -53.32 2.61 -10.65
N GLY A 18 -54.31 1.94 -10.03
CA GLY A 18 -55.11 0.88 -10.67
C GLY A 18 -54.61 -0.58 -10.64
N GLY A 19 -55.37 -1.45 -9.96
CA GLY A 19 -55.46 -2.88 -10.29
C GLY A 19 -54.97 -3.83 -9.19
N ASP A 20 -55.91 -4.60 -8.63
CA ASP A 20 -55.78 -5.79 -7.78
C ASP A 20 -54.75 -5.80 -6.63
N ILE A 21 -55.28 -5.80 -5.40
CA ILE A 21 -54.52 -6.09 -4.18
C ILE A 21 -54.20 -7.59 -4.17
N ALA A 22 -53.05 -7.96 -4.71
CA ALA A 22 -52.42 -9.25 -4.42
C ALA A 22 -51.97 -9.27 -2.94
N PRO A 23 -52.00 -10.43 -2.25
CA PRO A 23 -51.45 -10.57 -0.91
C PRO A 23 -50.00 -10.08 -0.91
N VAL A 24 -49.69 -9.14 -0.02
CA VAL A 24 -48.34 -8.63 0.19
C VAL A 24 -47.50 -9.80 0.69
N GLU A 25 -46.71 -10.39 -0.20
CA GLU A 25 -45.63 -11.28 0.20
C GLU A 25 -44.71 -10.49 1.14
N PRO A 26 -44.31 -11.06 2.30
CA PRO A 26 -43.33 -10.40 3.13
C PRO A 26 -42.08 -10.21 2.28
N VAL A 27 -41.77 -8.95 1.96
CA VAL A 27 -40.48 -8.58 1.39
C VAL A 27 -39.47 -9.00 2.44
N VAL A 28 -38.85 -10.17 2.21
CA VAL A 28 -37.64 -10.55 2.90
C VAL A 28 -36.65 -9.47 2.50
N GLU A 29 -36.42 -8.50 3.40
CA GLU A 29 -35.31 -7.59 3.26
C GLU A 29 -34.07 -8.47 3.15
N ALA A 30 -33.56 -8.61 1.92
CA ALA A 30 -32.28 -9.24 1.69
C ALA A 30 -31.31 -8.50 2.60
N PRO A 31 -30.56 -9.19 3.48
CA PRO A 31 -29.59 -8.52 4.33
C PRO A 31 -28.71 -7.70 3.40
N VAL A 32 -28.66 -6.38 3.63
CA VAL A 32 -27.67 -5.52 3.01
C VAL A 32 -26.36 -6.19 3.34
N ALA A 33 -25.69 -6.76 2.33
CA ALA A 33 -24.40 -7.37 2.53
C ALA A 33 -23.52 -6.28 3.15
N GLU A 34 -23.18 -6.45 4.43
CA GLU A 34 -22.16 -5.63 5.06
C GLU A 34 -20.94 -5.76 4.15
N ALA A 35 -20.58 -4.67 3.47
CA ALA A 35 -19.33 -4.61 2.74
C ALA A 35 -18.26 -5.05 3.74
N ALA A 36 -17.58 -6.16 3.45
CA ALA A 36 -16.52 -6.64 4.31
C ALA A 36 -15.61 -5.44 4.61
N GLY A 37 -15.36 -5.12 5.88
CA GLY A 37 -14.59 -3.93 6.29
C GLY A 37 -13.14 -3.88 5.76
N TRP A 38 -12.78 -4.85 4.92
CA TRP A 38 -11.54 -4.96 4.18
C TRP A 38 -11.66 -4.28 2.82
N GLU A 39 -10.82 -3.27 2.63
CA GLU A 39 -10.51 -2.68 1.34
C GLU A 39 -9.39 -3.46 0.69
N PHE A 40 -9.61 -3.92 -0.55
CA PHE A 40 -8.61 -4.60 -1.35
C PHE A 40 -8.15 -3.69 -2.48
N GLY A 41 -6.85 -3.68 -2.72
CA GLY A 41 -6.24 -2.91 -3.79
C GLY A 41 -4.97 -3.58 -4.29
N GLY A 42 -4.40 -3.05 -5.36
CA GLY A 42 -3.18 -3.60 -5.91
C GLY A 42 -2.66 -2.81 -7.08
N ASN A 43 -1.42 -3.11 -7.45
CA ASN A 43 -0.73 -2.50 -8.57
C ASN A 43 -0.11 -3.61 -9.42
N ALA A 44 -0.16 -3.44 -10.74
CA ALA A 44 0.68 -4.17 -11.68
C ALA A 44 1.66 -3.17 -12.29
N VAL A 45 2.94 -3.50 -12.27
CA VAL A 45 4.02 -2.60 -12.69
C VAL A 45 4.88 -3.32 -13.72
N ALA A 46 5.20 -2.64 -14.80
CA ALA A 46 6.28 -2.99 -15.69
C ALA A 46 7.30 -1.84 -15.66
N TYR A 47 8.55 -2.16 -15.40
CA TYR A 47 9.62 -1.20 -15.23
C TYR A 47 10.76 -1.55 -16.19
N TYR A 48 11.28 -0.53 -16.87
CA TYR A 48 12.43 -0.63 -17.77
C TYR A 48 13.31 0.58 -17.54
N GLN A 49 14.61 0.36 -17.45
CA GLN A 49 15.58 1.42 -17.34
C GLN A 49 16.87 1.05 -18.04
N THR A 50 17.64 2.06 -18.41
CA THR A 50 18.95 1.92 -19.03
C THR A 50 19.93 2.85 -18.32
N VAL A 51 21.19 2.44 -18.22
CA VAL A 51 22.24 3.25 -17.62
C VAL A 51 23.35 3.43 -18.65
N GLU A 52 23.55 4.66 -19.13
CA GLU A 52 24.73 5.02 -19.90
C GLU A 52 25.86 5.37 -18.93
N ALA A 53 26.89 4.54 -18.90
CA ALA A 53 28.10 4.79 -18.14
C ALA A 53 29.26 5.09 -19.10
N ASP A 54 29.37 6.36 -19.49
CA ASP A 54 30.38 6.93 -20.40
C ASP A 54 31.85 6.72 -19.93
N ALA A 55 32.05 6.14 -18.74
CA ALA A 55 33.34 6.06 -18.07
C ALA A 55 34.05 4.70 -18.15
N LEU A 56 33.39 3.59 -18.52
CA LEU A 56 33.98 2.26 -18.32
C LEU A 56 33.90 1.24 -19.47
N ASP A 57 32.95 1.32 -20.42
CA ASP A 57 32.93 0.26 -21.48
C ASP A 57 32.24 0.63 -22.81
N GLY A 58 31.86 1.89 -23.04
CA GLY A 58 31.27 2.30 -24.34
C GLY A 58 29.92 1.66 -24.67
N SER A 59 29.19 1.14 -23.67
CA SER A 59 27.84 0.63 -23.83
C SER A 59 26.84 1.78 -24.05
N ASP A 60 26.06 1.69 -25.13
CA ASP A 60 25.04 2.65 -25.51
C ASP A 60 23.75 2.44 -24.67
N LEU A 61 22.86 3.41 -24.65
CA LEU A 61 21.56 3.40 -23.96
C LEU A 61 20.64 2.24 -24.37
N PHE A 62 20.94 1.55 -25.48
CA PHE A 62 20.15 0.45 -26.02
C PHE A 62 20.90 -0.89 -25.98
N ASP A 63 22.06 -0.95 -25.33
CA ASP A 63 22.73 -2.21 -25.10
C ASP A 63 21.94 -3.06 -24.11
N SER A 64 21.80 -4.35 -24.39
CA SER A 64 21.13 -5.28 -23.48
C SER A 64 21.87 -5.45 -22.16
N GLU A 65 23.20 -5.25 -22.14
CA GLU A 65 24.03 -5.33 -20.94
C GLU A 65 23.91 -4.09 -20.03
N SER A 66 23.45 -2.96 -20.58
CA SER A 66 23.19 -1.71 -19.84
C SER A 66 21.69 -1.48 -19.55
N SER A 67 20.85 -2.46 -19.91
CA SER A 67 19.40 -2.42 -19.83
C SER A 67 18.87 -3.35 -18.75
N PHE A 68 17.94 -2.85 -17.94
CA PHE A 68 17.29 -3.65 -16.90
C PHE A 68 15.77 -3.54 -16.99
N GLY A 69 15.05 -4.62 -16.68
CA GLY A 69 13.60 -4.55 -16.64
C GLY A 69 12.92 -5.68 -15.89
N ASN A 70 11.77 -5.34 -15.32
CA ASN A 70 11.04 -6.19 -14.39
C ASN A 70 9.53 -5.99 -14.54
N THR A 71 8.79 -7.04 -14.21
CA THR A 71 7.36 -6.94 -13.94
C THR A 71 7.08 -7.28 -12.49
N GLY A 72 6.05 -6.66 -11.94
CA GLY A 72 5.65 -6.86 -10.57
C GLY A 72 4.15 -6.79 -10.40
N VAL A 73 3.67 -7.55 -9.43
CA VAL A 73 2.30 -7.46 -8.92
C VAL A 73 2.34 -7.21 -7.43
N GLN A 74 1.48 -6.31 -6.96
CA GLN A 74 1.29 -5.99 -5.55
C GLN A 74 -0.19 -6.12 -5.25
N LEU A 75 -0.50 -6.83 -4.16
CA LEU A 75 -1.86 -6.96 -3.64
C LEU A 75 -1.87 -6.52 -2.18
N ARG A 76 -2.85 -5.70 -1.82
CA ARG A 76 -3.02 -5.12 -0.50
C ARG A 76 -4.43 -5.38 0.01
N ALA A 77 -4.53 -5.66 1.30
CA ALA A 77 -5.78 -5.65 2.05
C ALA A 77 -5.62 -4.78 3.31
N THR A 78 -6.52 -3.84 3.53
CA THR A 78 -6.54 -2.95 4.71
C THR A 78 -7.91 -2.91 5.34
N ASN A 79 -7.96 -2.82 6.66
CA ASN A 79 -9.19 -2.63 7.41
C ASN A 79 -8.93 -1.61 8.53
N ALA A 80 -9.76 -0.58 8.61
CA ALA A 80 -9.60 0.50 9.58
C ALA A 80 -10.00 0.10 11.01
N ASP A 81 -10.86 -0.91 11.17
CA ASP A 81 -11.33 -1.41 12.46
C ASP A 81 -11.62 -2.92 12.37
N VAL A 82 -10.58 -3.73 12.56
CA VAL A 82 -10.72 -5.19 12.70
C VAL A 82 -11.29 -5.57 14.06
N PHE A 83 -11.04 -4.75 15.10
CA PHE A 83 -11.55 -4.94 16.45
C PHE A 83 -11.29 -3.70 17.32
N ALA A 84 -12.35 -3.13 17.91
CA ALA A 84 -12.27 -2.09 18.94
C ALA A 84 -11.38 -0.88 18.57
N GLY A 85 -11.43 -0.44 17.31
CA GLY A 85 -10.64 0.67 16.79
C GLY A 85 -9.22 0.31 16.36
N ILE A 86 -8.84 -0.97 16.45
CA ILE A 86 -7.57 -1.48 15.91
C ILE A 86 -7.76 -1.71 14.42
N GLY A 87 -7.00 -0.99 13.60
CA GLY A 87 -6.89 -1.26 12.17
C GLY A 87 -5.75 -2.25 11.86
N ALA A 88 -5.82 -2.90 10.70
CA ALA A 88 -4.81 -3.82 10.22
C ALA A 88 -4.57 -3.65 8.72
N GLY A 89 -3.34 -3.95 8.28
CA GLY A 89 -3.00 -3.97 6.86
C GLY A 89 -1.99 -5.05 6.54
N VAL A 90 -2.18 -5.70 5.39
CA VAL A 90 -1.26 -6.66 4.81
C VAL A 90 -1.04 -6.34 3.33
N GLU A 91 0.19 -6.52 2.87
CA GLU A 91 0.56 -6.36 1.47
C GLU A 91 1.56 -7.44 1.08
N VAL A 92 1.31 -8.05 -0.07
CA VAL A 92 2.18 -9.03 -0.70
C VAL A 92 2.61 -8.53 -2.06
N ASN A 93 3.89 -8.71 -2.35
CA ASN A 93 4.48 -8.35 -3.62
C ASN A 93 5.02 -9.61 -4.30
N GLY A 94 4.97 -9.64 -5.62
CA GLY A 94 5.63 -10.60 -6.47
C GLY A 94 6.36 -9.88 -7.60
N LEU A 95 7.56 -10.35 -7.94
CA LEU A 95 8.38 -9.86 -9.03
C LEU A 95 8.74 -11.01 -9.98
N ALA A 96 8.87 -10.67 -11.25
CA ALA A 96 9.40 -11.54 -12.28
C ALA A 96 10.24 -10.73 -13.28
N GLU A 97 11.28 -11.35 -13.83
CA GLU A 97 12.01 -10.85 -15.00
C GLU A 97 11.12 -10.75 -16.23
N LEU A 98 11.40 -9.74 -17.05
CA LEU A 98 10.86 -9.68 -18.40
C LEU A 98 11.65 -10.64 -19.30
N PRO A 99 11.00 -11.55 -20.03
CA PRO A 99 11.69 -12.61 -20.78
C PRO A 99 12.52 -12.13 -21.99
N PHE A 100 12.55 -10.82 -22.25
CA PHE A 100 13.24 -10.19 -23.38
C PHE A 100 14.32 -9.18 -22.96
N ILE A 101 14.66 -9.11 -21.66
CA ILE A 101 15.72 -8.24 -21.12
C ILE A 101 16.73 -9.11 -20.38
N ALA A 102 18.02 -8.82 -20.54
CA ALA A 102 19.12 -9.69 -20.11
C ALA A 102 19.41 -9.64 -18.61
N ASP A 103 18.94 -8.63 -17.87
CA ASP A 103 19.27 -8.48 -16.44
C ASP A 103 18.18 -7.76 -15.61
N MET A 104 18.11 -8.06 -14.31
CA MET A 104 17.14 -7.49 -13.35
C MET A 104 17.62 -6.21 -12.68
N TYR A 105 16.70 -5.28 -12.45
CA TYR A 105 16.88 -4.19 -11.49
C TYR A 105 16.05 -4.32 -10.21
N ALA A 106 15.17 -5.31 -10.12
CA ALA A 106 14.30 -5.45 -8.97
C ALA A 106 14.92 -6.33 -7.88
N GLN A 107 15.07 -5.74 -6.70
CA GLN A 107 15.74 -6.39 -5.58
C GLN A 107 14.74 -7.25 -4.83
N ASN A 108 14.87 -8.55 -5.01
CA ASN A 108 14.17 -9.52 -4.20
C ASN A 108 14.86 -9.59 -2.83
N PRO A 109 14.17 -9.37 -1.70
CA PRO A 109 14.77 -9.49 -0.37
C PRO A 109 15.15 -10.94 -0.01
N SER A 110 14.83 -11.92 -0.85
CA SER A 110 15.37 -13.28 -0.78
C SER A 110 16.53 -13.44 -1.76
N SER A 111 17.74 -13.66 -1.21
CA SER A 111 19.01 -13.79 -1.94
C SER A 111 19.16 -15.09 -2.75
N ASP A 112 18.10 -15.87 -2.92
CA ASP A 112 18.15 -17.27 -3.36
C ASP A 112 17.28 -17.57 -4.59
N LEU A 113 16.72 -16.56 -5.24
CA LEU A 113 15.89 -16.77 -6.43
C LEU A 113 16.43 -15.95 -7.58
N ASP A 114 17.11 -16.64 -8.50
CA ASP A 114 17.18 -16.26 -9.90
C ASP A 114 15.82 -15.71 -10.32
N SER A 115 15.79 -14.48 -10.84
CA SER A 115 14.76 -13.93 -11.72
C SER A 115 13.34 -13.68 -11.22
N SER A 116 12.90 -14.22 -10.08
CA SER A 116 11.51 -14.07 -9.64
C SER A 116 11.28 -14.42 -8.17
N GLY A 117 10.35 -13.74 -7.50
CA GLY A 117 9.99 -14.11 -6.14
C GLY A 117 8.95 -13.20 -5.51
N GLY A 118 8.43 -13.63 -4.37
CA GLY A 118 7.38 -12.91 -3.65
C GLY A 118 7.64 -12.79 -2.16
N TRP A 119 7.15 -11.72 -1.56
CA TRP A 119 7.33 -11.43 -0.15
C TRP A 119 6.15 -10.64 0.43
N ILE A 120 6.02 -10.69 1.76
CA ILE A 120 5.12 -9.83 2.51
C ILE A 120 5.83 -8.50 2.72
N SER A 121 5.40 -7.47 1.98
CA SER A 121 5.97 -6.13 2.06
C SER A 121 5.38 -5.33 3.21
N GLN A 122 4.12 -5.54 3.58
CA GLN A 122 3.50 -4.89 4.75
C GLN A 122 2.71 -5.90 5.58
N ALA A 123 2.78 -5.76 6.89
CA ALA A 123 2.01 -6.51 7.87
C ALA A 123 2.03 -5.71 9.17
N TYR A 124 0.97 -4.94 9.42
CA TYR A 124 0.94 -3.97 10.52
C TYR A 124 -0.43 -3.86 11.17
N LEU A 125 -0.40 -3.30 12.38
CA LEU A 125 -1.57 -2.84 13.11
C LEU A 125 -1.51 -1.32 13.29
N THR A 126 -2.68 -0.69 13.35
CA THR A 126 -2.85 0.73 13.62
C THR A 126 -3.82 0.95 14.76
N TYR A 127 -3.59 1.99 15.55
CA TYR A 127 -4.55 2.43 16.55
C TYR A 127 -4.49 3.95 16.71
N GLY A 128 -5.65 4.59 16.78
CA GLY A 128 -5.77 6.04 16.92
C GLY A 128 -6.59 6.42 18.14
N PHE A 129 -6.15 7.43 18.88
CA PHE A 129 -6.91 8.02 19.97
C PHE A 129 -6.61 9.52 20.09
N GLY A 130 -7.66 10.34 20.10
CA GLY A 130 -7.51 11.81 20.04
C GLY A 130 -6.69 12.22 18.82
N ASN A 131 -5.68 13.06 19.03
CA ASN A 131 -4.76 13.52 17.99
C ASN A 131 -3.48 12.66 17.91
N THR A 132 -3.51 11.45 18.48
CA THR A 132 -2.39 10.49 18.47
C THR A 132 -2.73 9.28 17.59
N SER A 133 -1.79 8.90 16.73
CA SER A 133 -1.86 7.70 15.91
C SER A 133 -0.64 6.83 16.11
N ILE A 134 -0.85 5.52 16.17
CA ILE A 134 0.18 4.49 16.34
C ILE A 134 0.10 3.54 15.14
N LYS A 135 1.25 3.16 14.58
CA LYS A 135 1.37 2.09 13.58
C LYS A 135 2.57 1.20 13.89
N VAL A 136 2.33 -0.10 14.04
CA VAL A 136 3.34 -1.08 14.46
C VAL A 136 3.37 -2.29 13.55
N GLY A 137 4.56 -2.79 13.25
CA GLY A 137 4.78 -3.95 12.39
C GLY A 137 5.59 -3.59 11.15
N ARG A 138 5.47 -4.43 10.11
CA ARG A 138 6.13 -4.20 8.83
C ARG A 138 5.36 -3.18 8.03
N GLN A 139 5.99 -2.06 7.70
CA GLN A 139 5.32 -0.90 7.10
C GLN A 139 6.26 -0.05 6.25
N THR A 140 5.68 0.75 5.35
CA THR A 140 6.40 1.87 4.75
C THR A 140 6.55 3.02 5.74
N LEU A 141 7.68 3.72 5.73
CA LEU A 141 7.93 4.92 6.53
C LEU A 141 7.91 6.18 5.64
N PRO A 142 6.98 7.12 5.86
CA PRO A 142 6.94 8.36 5.08
C PRO A 142 8.12 9.27 5.40
N LYS A 143 8.75 9.85 4.38
CA LYS A 143 9.86 10.81 4.55
C LYS A 143 9.51 12.00 5.44
N ALA A 144 8.26 12.45 5.41
CA ALA A 144 7.79 13.56 6.25
C ALA A 144 7.75 13.23 7.75
N LEU A 145 7.58 11.95 8.12
CA LEU A 145 7.49 11.49 9.51
C LEU A 145 8.79 10.86 9.99
N SER A 146 9.57 10.28 9.09
CA SER A 146 10.84 9.61 9.39
C SER A 146 11.92 10.04 8.39
N PRO A 147 12.43 11.29 8.46
CA PRO A 147 13.34 11.83 7.45
C PRO A 147 14.70 11.13 7.38
N PHE A 148 15.12 10.47 8.46
CA PHE A 148 16.40 9.76 8.56
C PHE A 148 16.32 8.29 8.12
N ALA A 149 15.12 7.71 8.09
CA ALA A 149 14.88 6.33 7.68
C ALA A 149 13.49 6.24 7.03
N TYR A 150 13.43 6.36 5.71
CA TYR A 150 12.18 6.39 4.95
C TYR A 150 12.15 5.32 3.86
N SER A 151 10.93 4.98 3.45
CA SER A 151 10.68 4.12 2.30
C SER A 151 10.95 4.88 1.01
N GLU A 152 11.88 4.37 0.24
CA GLU A 152 12.24 4.84 -1.08
C GLU A 152 11.43 4.08 -2.14
N ASN A 153 11.07 4.77 -3.22
CA ASN A 153 10.25 4.21 -4.30
C ASN A 153 10.94 4.36 -5.66
N TRP A 154 12.28 4.22 -5.69
CA TRP A 154 13.06 4.19 -6.92
C TRP A 154 13.12 2.78 -7.54
N ASN A 155 12.80 1.74 -6.77
CA ASN A 155 12.63 0.36 -7.26
C ASN A 155 11.15 0.10 -7.64
N VAL A 156 10.84 -1.08 -8.20
CA VAL A 156 9.49 -1.48 -8.64
C VAL A 156 8.46 -1.35 -7.50
N PHE A 157 8.85 -1.73 -6.29
CA PHE A 157 8.07 -1.52 -5.07
C PHE A 157 8.94 -0.90 -3.98
N ALA A 158 8.33 -0.08 -3.12
CA ALA A 158 9.04 0.56 -2.03
C ALA A 158 9.59 -0.43 -0.99
N ASN A 159 10.74 -0.10 -0.39
CA ASN A 159 11.20 -0.81 0.81
C ASN A 159 10.31 -0.53 2.01
N THR A 160 10.31 -1.46 2.95
CA THR A 160 9.53 -1.45 4.17
C THR A 160 10.39 -1.81 5.37
N PHE A 161 9.91 -1.42 6.54
CA PHE A 161 10.62 -1.50 7.80
C PHE A 161 9.76 -2.23 8.82
N ASP A 162 10.39 -3.08 9.62
CA ASP A 162 9.80 -3.56 10.86
C ASP A 162 9.99 -2.45 11.90
N ALA A 163 8.92 -1.70 12.14
CA ALA A 163 8.99 -0.46 12.89
C ALA A 163 7.75 -0.20 13.75
N ALA A 164 7.91 0.65 14.75
CA ALA A 164 6.82 1.30 15.47
C ALA A 164 6.89 2.80 15.23
N LEU A 165 5.76 3.40 14.83
CA LEU A 165 5.63 4.83 14.59
C LEU A 165 4.49 5.38 15.44
N VAL A 166 4.78 6.41 16.21
CA VAL A 166 3.80 7.17 17.00
C VAL A 166 3.84 8.62 16.55
N VAL A 167 2.68 9.17 16.20
CA VAL A 167 2.53 10.55 15.74
C VAL A 167 1.50 11.23 16.62
N ASN A 168 1.82 12.41 17.14
CA ASN A 168 0.91 13.27 17.88
C ASN A 168 0.85 14.66 17.23
N THR A 169 -0.36 15.21 17.12
CA THR A 169 -0.64 16.51 16.49
C THR A 169 -1.40 17.46 17.41
N ASP A 170 -1.25 17.32 18.74
CA ASP A 170 -1.91 18.20 19.71
C ASP A 170 -1.38 19.64 19.69
N ILE A 171 -0.20 19.85 19.13
CA ILE A 171 0.41 21.18 18.98
C ILE A 171 0.08 21.72 17.60
N THR A 172 -0.52 22.90 17.53
CA THR A 172 -0.85 23.57 16.26
C THR A 172 0.39 23.71 15.38
N ASP A 173 0.26 23.36 14.10
CA ASP A 173 1.34 23.39 13.09
C ASP A 173 2.59 22.56 13.44
N THR A 174 2.48 21.60 14.38
CA THR A 174 3.61 20.77 14.82
C THR A 174 3.20 19.32 15.02
N ALA A 175 3.88 18.40 14.34
CA ALA A 175 3.75 16.96 14.58
C ALA A 175 4.93 16.45 15.42
N LEU A 176 4.64 15.85 16.57
CA LEU A 176 5.63 15.09 17.35
C LEU A 176 5.64 13.65 16.85
N VAL A 177 6.80 13.19 16.38
CA VAL A 177 6.96 11.84 15.83
C VAL A 177 8.00 11.07 16.61
N TYR A 178 7.63 9.89 17.07
CA TYR A 178 8.55 8.91 17.62
C TYR A 178 8.56 7.68 16.71
N GLY A 179 9.74 7.37 16.16
CA GLY A 179 9.97 6.20 15.32
C GLY A 179 10.99 5.26 15.95
N PHE A 180 10.64 3.99 16.06
CA PHE A 180 11.57 2.91 16.39
C PHE A 180 11.67 1.95 15.21
N VAL A 181 12.86 1.79 14.64
CA VAL A 181 13.11 0.93 13.48
C VAL A 181 14.01 -0.22 13.92
N LYS A 182 13.52 -1.46 13.76
CA LYS A 182 14.25 -2.68 14.14
C LYS A 182 15.03 -3.27 12.97
N SER A 183 14.37 -3.39 11.82
CA SER A 183 14.93 -3.99 10.60
C SER A 183 14.27 -3.38 9.37
N ALA A 184 14.94 -3.49 8.23
CA ALA A 184 14.42 -3.15 6.91
C ALA A 184 14.44 -4.40 6.04
N ASN A 185 13.54 -4.50 5.05
CA ASN A 185 13.85 -5.35 3.91
C ASN A 185 14.99 -4.66 3.13
N TYR A 186 16.04 -5.42 2.79
CA TYR A 186 17.15 -4.86 2.05
C TYR A 186 16.68 -4.56 0.62
N ASN A 187 16.71 -3.28 0.26
CA ASN A 187 17.02 -2.90 -1.10
C ASN A 187 18.56 -2.94 -1.19
N SER A 188 19.14 -4.02 -1.72
CA SER A 188 20.56 -4.04 -2.07
C SER A 188 20.89 -2.99 -3.13
N GLN A 189 21.32 -1.79 -2.74
CA GLN A 189 22.05 -0.88 -3.63
C GLN A 189 23.11 -1.67 -4.41
N LEU A 190 22.98 -1.69 -5.74
CA LEU A 190 24.04 -2.17 -6.62
C LEU A 190 25.08 -1.05 -6.75
N GLY A 191 26.32 -1.39 -6.44
CA GLY A 191 27.51 -0.64 -6.84
C GLY A 191 28.22 0.12 -5.71
N THR A 192 29.21 -0.54 -5.10
CA THR A 192 30.63 -0.09 -5.08
C THR A 192 31.51 -1.19 -4.45
N PRO A 193 32.80 -1.23 -4.83
CA PRO A 193 33.42 -2.18 -5.76
C PRO A 193 33.51 -3.65 -5.28
#